data_AF-A0AAU7APC9-F1
#
_entry.id   AF-A0AAU7APC9-F1
#
_cell.length_a   1.000
_cell.length_b   1.000
_cell.length_c   1.000
_cell.angle_alpha   90.00
_cell.angle_beta   90.00
_cell.angle_gamma   90.00
#
_symmetry.space_group_name_H-M   'P 1'
#
loop_
_entity.id
_entity.type
_entity.pdbx_description
1 polymer ?
#
loop_
_entity_poly.entity_id
_entity_poly.type
_entity_poly.pdbx_seq_one_letter_code
_entity_poly.pdbx_strand_id
1 'polypeptide(L)'
;MIRRPSTPLLLSLSRGSLATVPDLPAGEQRETLALVDGILGICERRAEHEQAWMLEEIHGIEELVTHLVMCGGDADGALRSRYAGLVPAGDLAPAQIPERYDVCSAMLSEAIPVALGADADTRSMLDAVLDVRIAHEREIRGDVKLVRD
;
A
#
# COMPACT_ATOMS: atom_id res chain seq x y z
N MET A 1 18.80 10.24 -8.15
CA MET A 1 17.65 9.70 -7.40
C MET A 1 16.66 10.83 -7.20
N ILE A 2 15.55 10.85 -7.95
CA ILE A 2 14.52 11.90 -7.81
C ILE A 2 13.67 11.53 -6.59
N ARG A 3 13.80 12.25 -5.47
CA ARG A 3 12.90 12.08 -4.33
C ARG A 3 11.53 12.64 -4.72
N ARG A 4 10.49 11.82 -4.61
CA ARG A 4 9.11 12.32 -4.72
C ARG A 4 8.89 13.37 -3.62
N PRO A 5 8.40 14.57 -3.95
CA PRO A 5 8.12 15.59 -2.95
C PRO A 5 7.01 15.08 -2.02
N SER A 6 7.14 15.38 -0.72
CA SER A 6 6.09 15.08 0.25
C SER A 6 4.84 15.93 -0.03
N THR A 7 3.66 15.45 0.39
CA THR A 7 2.40 16.21 0.28
C THR A 7 2.50 17.64 0.84
N PRO A 8 3.14 17.88 2.00
CA PRO A 8 3.37 19.24 2.51
C PRO A 8 4.24 20.11 1.58
N LEU A 9 5.22 19.52 0.90
CA LEU A 9 6.07 20.24 -0.06
C LEU A 9 5.30 20.59 -1.33
N LEU A 10 4.46 19.69 -1.85
CA LEU A 10 3.58 19.97 -2.99
C LEU A 10 2.56 21.08 -2.67
N LEU A 11 2.01 21.09 -1.45
CA LEU A 11 1.14 22.16 -0.94
C LEU A 11 1.86 23.51 -0.92
N SER A 12 3.06 23.55 -0.34
CA SER A 12 3.88 24.76 -0.28
C SER A 12 4.21 25.31 -1.67
N LEU A 13 4.61 24.43 -2.60
CA LEU A 13 4.90 24.78 -3.99
C LEU A 13 3.66 25.30 -4.73
N SER A 14 2.51 24.63 -4.57
CA SER A 14 1.26 25.02 -5.22
C SER A 14 0.76 26.39 -4.74
N ARG A 15 0.84 26.64 -3.42
CA ARG A 15 0.51 27.93 -2.81
C ARG A 15 1.45 29.04 -3.28
N GLY A 16 2.75 28.76 -3.35
CA GLY A 16 3.75 29.69 -3.87
C GLY A 16 3.51 30.04 -5.34
N SER A 17 3.20 29.05 -6.19
CA SER A 17 2.90 29.27 -7.61
C SER A 17 1.61 30.06 -7.83
N LEU A 18 0.53 29.76 -7.09
CA LEU A 18 -0.75 30.48 -7.21
C LEU A 18 -0.66 31.95 -6.77
N ALA A 19 0.17 32.26 -5.77
CA ALA A 19 0.43 33.65 -5.36
C ALA A 19 1.17 34.47 -6.44
N THR A 20 1.78 33.81 -7.43
CA THR A 20 2.57 34.45 -8.49
C THR A 20 1.85 34.53 -9.83
N VAL A 21 0.61 34.04 -9.94
CA VAL A 21 -0.16 34.10 -11.20
C VAL A 21 -0.56 35.55 -11.49
N PRO A 22 0.02 36.20 -12.51
CA PRO A 22 -0.40 37.54 -12.91
C PRO A 22 -1.82 37.44 -13.47
N ASP A 23 -2.66 38.44 -13.18
CA ASP A 23 -4.00 38.64 -13.77
C ASP A 23 -5.17 37.80 -13.26
N LEU A 24 -5.02 37.03 -12.18
CA LEU A 24 -6.17 36.35 -11.57
C LEU A 24 -6.81 37.26 -10.51
N PRO A 25 -8.12 37.61 -10.58
CA PRO A 25 -8.77 38.46 -9.60
C PRO A 25 -8.62 37.90 -8.18
N ALA A 26 -8.41 38.77 -7.17
CA ALA A 26 -8.14 38.35 -5.79
C ALA A 26 -9.27 37.50 -5.14
N GLY A 27 -10.49 37.54 -5.69
CA GLY A 27 -11.58 36.62 -5.33
C GLY A 27 -11.36 35.22 -5.90
N GLU A 28 -11.15 35.13 -7.21
CA GLU A 28 -10.89 33.88 -7.93
C GLU A 28 -9.59 33.19 -7.47
N GLN A 29 -8.57 33.95 -7.06
CA GLN A 29 -7.33 33.40 -6.50
C GLN A 29 -7.59 32.66 -5.19
N ARG A 30 -8.42 33.24 -4.32
CA ARG A 30 -8.79 32.63 -3.03
C ARG A 30 -9.65 31.39 -3.21
N GLU A 31 -10.61 31.43 -4.13
CA GLU A 31 -11.45 30.28 -4.44
C GLU A 31 -10.63 29.13 -5.05
N THR A 32 -9.71 29.44 -5.96
CA THR A 32 -8.81 28.45 -6.57
C THR A 32 -7.87 27.83 -5.53
N LEU A 33 -7.26 28.65 -4.66
CA LEU A 33 -6.44 28.17 -3.55
C LEU A 33 -7.24 27.27 -2.58
N ALA A 34 -8.48 27.65 -2.26
CA ALA A 34 -9.34 26.85 -1.40
C ALA A 34 -9.69 25.49 -2.03
N LEU A 35 -9.93 25.46 -3.34
CA LEU A 35 -10.15 24.21 -4.08
C LEU A 35 -8.90 23.33 -4.09
N VAL A 36 -7.72 23.92 -4.34
CA VAL A 36 -6.43 23.20 -4.32
C VAL A 36 -6.14 22.63 -2.94
N ASP A 37 -6.32 23.43 -1.88
CA ASP A 37 -6.17 22.97 -0.50
C ASP A 37 -7.17 21.85 -0.17
N GLY A 38 -8.42 21.95 -0.66
CA GLY A 38 -9.43 20.91 -0.50
C GLY A 38 -9.03 19.59 -1.15
N ILE A 39 -8.56 19.63 -2.41
CA ILE A 39 -8.09 18.44 -3.14
C ILE A 39 -6.88 17.82 -2.43
N LEU A 40 -5.90 18.64 -2.03
CA LEU A 40 -4.70 18.16 -1.38
C LEU A 40 -4.97 17.57 -0.01
N GLY A 41 -5.91 18.14 0.77
CA GLY A 41 -6.35 17.56 2.03
C GLY A 41 -7.11 16.24 1.86
N ILE A 42 -7.81 16.03 0.74
CA ILE A 42 -8.38 14.72 0.39
C ILE A 42 -7.26 13.72 0.05
N CYS A 43 -6.29 14.12 -0.76
CA CYS A 43 -5.14 13.28 -1.12
C CYS A 43 -4.31 12.88 0.10
N GLU A 44 -4.11 13.78 1.06
CA GLU A 44 -3.38 13.51 2.30
C GLU A 44 -4.08 12.43 3.13
N ARG A 45 -5.37 12.61 3.44
CA ARG A 45 -6.15 11.59 4.17
C ARG A 45 -6.19 10.25 3.45
N ARG A 46 -6.31 10.26 2.12
CA ARG A 46 -6.30 9.04 1.32
C ARG A 46 -4.94 8.34 1.41
N ALA A 47 -3.84 9.08 1.34
CA ALA A 47 -2.50 8.52 1.49
C ALA A 47 -2.27 7.91 2.89
N GLU A 48 -2.82 8.52 3.95
CA GLU A 48 -2.78 7.96 5.31
C GLU A 48 -3.57 6.65 5.41
N HIS A 49 -4.78 6.60 4.83
CA HIS A 49 -5.57 5.37 4.78
C HIS A 49 -4.87 4.26 3.97
N GLU A 50 -4.30 4.60 2.82
CA GLU A 50 -3.54 3.64 2.00
C GLU A 50 -2.32 3.10 2.74
N GLN A 51 -1.63 3.93 3.54
CA GLN A 51 -0.53 3.46 4.40
C GLN A 51 -1.02 2.51 5.49
N ALA A 52 -2.18 2.78 6.10
CA ALA A 52 -2.76 1.87 7.09
C ALA A 52 -3.13 0.51 6.48
N TRP A 53 -3.71 0.50 5.28
CA TRP A 53 -4.01 -0.73 4.54
C TRP A 53 -2.75 -1.51 4.18
N MET A 54 -1.70 -0.82 3.72
CA MET A 54 -0.42 -1.47 3.44
C MET A 54 0.15 -2.15 4.68
N LEU A 55 0.05 -1.54 5.86
CA LEU A 55 0.49 -2.15 7.12
C LEU A 55 -0.33 -3.39 7.49
N GLU A 56 -1.66 -3.32 7.36
CA GLU A 56 -2.54 -4.47 7.59
C GLU A 56 -2.19 -5.65 6.68
N GLU A 57 -2.00 -5.38 5.37
CA GLU A 57 -1.61 -6.40 4.40
C GLU A 57 -0.20 -6.95 4.67
N ILE A 58 0.76 -6.10 5.05
CA ILE A 58 2.11 -6.53 5.45
C ILE A 58 2.01 -7.53 6.60
N HIS A 59 1.25 -7.21 7.66
CA HIS A 59 1.10 -8.11 8.80
C HIS A 59 0.48 -9.46 8.42
N GLY A 60 -0.60 -9.45 7.63
CA GLY A 60 -1.24 -10.70 7.20
C GLY A 60 -0.32 -11.57 6.34
N ILE A 61 0.46 -10.95 5.44
CA ILE A 61 1.44 -11.67 4.62
C ILE A 61 2.57 -12.22 5.50
N GLU A 62 3.11 -11.44 6.44
CA GLU A 62 4.17 -11.90 7.34
C GLU A 62 3.73 -13.08 8.20
N GLU A 63 2.50 -13.05 8.70
CA GLU A 63 1.92 -14.13 9.50
C GLU A 63 1.76 -15.42 8.68
N LEU A 64 1.21 -15.31 7.46
CA LEU A 64 1.11 -16.42 6.51
C LEU A 64 2.48 -17.02 6.17
N VAL A 65 3.46 -16.20 5.83
CA VAL A 65 4.80 -16.68 5.46
C VAL A 65 5.50 -17.31 6.65
N THR A 66 5.38 -16.72 7.84
CA THR A 66 5.90 -17.30 9.08
C THR A 66 5.33 -18.68 9.32
N HIS A 67 4.00 -18.83 9.18
CA HIS A 67 3.32 -20.11 9.31
C HIS A 67 3.84 -21.15 8.30
N LEU A 68 3.91 -20.79 7.01
CA LEU A 68 4.39 -21.67 5.94
C LEU A 68 5.83 -22.16 6.17
N VAL A 69 6.73 -21.26 6.56
CA VAL A 69 8.13 -21.61 6.82
C VAL A 69 8.23 -22.50 8.07
N MET A 70 7.42 -22.25 9.09
CA MET A 70 7.47 -23.03 10.34
C MET A 70 6.84 -24.41 10.24
N CYS A 71 5.81 -24.57 9.41
CA CYS A 71 5.24 -25.87 9.06
C CYS A 71 6.07 -26.64 8.03
N GLY A 72 7.17 -26.07 7.54
CA GLY A 72 8.08 -26.72 6.60
C GLY A 72 7.56 -26.80 5.16
N GLY A 73 6.58 -25.96 4.79
CA GLY A 73 6.00 -25.93 3.44
C GLY A 73 7.01 -25.58 2.34
N ASP A 74 8.06 -24.85 2.68
CA ASP A 74 9.15 -24.48 1.75
C ASP A 74 10.54 -24.67 2.39
N ALA A 75 10.88 -25.91 2.75
CA ALA A 75 12.09 -26.19 3.53
C ALA A 75 13.40 -25.69 2.88
N ASP A 76 13.51 -25.70 1.55
CA ASP A 76 14.74 -25.32 0.82
C ASP A 76 14.51 -24.28 -0.30
N GLY A 77 13.32 -23.68 -0.39
CA GLY A 77 12.97 -22.79 -1.49
C GLY A 77 13.22 -21.30 -1.26
N ALA A 78 12.74 -20.52 -2.24
CA ALA A 78 12.93 -19.08 -2.31
C ALA A 78 12.22 -18.34 -1.16
N LEU A 79 11.06 -18.85 -0.71
CA LEU A 79 10.27 -18.21 0.33
C LEU A 79 11.02 -18.23 1.66
N ARG A 80 11.60 -19.37 2.02
CA ARG A 80 12.43 -19.48 3.24
C ARG A 80 13.67 -18.60 3.18
N SER A 81 14.32 -18.51 2.02
CA SER A 81 15.50 -17.65 1.83
C SER A 81 15.16 -16.17 2.04
N ARG A 82 14.02 -15.71 1.51
CA ARG A 82 13.53 -14.33 1.75
C ARG A 82 13.11 -14.13 3.20
N TYR A 83 12.40 -15.10 3.79
CA TYR A 83 11.98 -15.05 5.18
C TYR A 83 13.17 -14.96 6.16
N ALA A 84 14.28 -15.64 5.89
CA ALA A 84 15.47 -15.56 6.74
C ALA A 84 16.09 -14.16 6.82
N GLY A 85 15.89 -13.33 5.80
CA GLY A 85 16.29 -11.92 5.79
C GLY A 85 15.24 -10.97 6.38
N LEU A 86 14.09 -11.50 6.80
CA LEU A 86 12.97 -10.69 7.23
C LEU A 86 13.11 -10.33 8.72
N VAL A 87 13.34 -9.05 9.00
CA VAL A 87 13.07 -8.50 10.34
C VAL A 87 11.57 -8.23 10.42
N PRO A 88 10.82 -8.73 11.42
CA PRO A 88 9.38 -8.48 11.55
C PRO A 88 9.03 -7.00 11.44
N ALA A 89 7.91 -6.66 10.80
CA ALA A 89 7.57 -5.27 10.48
C ALA A 89 7.65 -4.33 11.70
N GLY A 90 7.16 -4.72 12.88
CA GLY A 90 7.17 -3.86 14.07
C GLY A 90 6.63 -2.44 13.78
N ASP A 91 7.16 -1.45 14.49
CA ASP A 91 6.82 -0.04 14.25
C ASP A 91 7.59 0.51 13.03
N LEU A 92 7.16 0.16 11.82
CA LEU A 92 7.69 0.76 10.59
C LEU A 92 7.44 2.26 10.57
N ALA A 93 8.47 3.05 10.26
CA ALA A 93 8.25 4.46 9.96
C ALA A 93 7.45 4.60 8.65
N PRO A 94 6.59 5.62 8.49
CA PRO A 94 5.76 5.79 7.29
C PRO A 94 6.53 5.76 5.96
N ALA A 95 7.78 6.25 5.97
CA ALA A 95 8.65 6.26 4.79
C ALA A 95 9.14 4.86 4.36
N GLN A 96 9.09 3.87 5.25
CA GLN A 96 9.54 2.50 5.01
C GLN A 96 8.42 1.56 4.53
N ILE A 97 7.16 1.96 4.75
CA ILE A 97 5.98 1.15 4.41
C ILE A 97 5.97 0.73 2.93
N PRO A 98 6.22 1.62 1.93
CA PRO A 98 6.15 1.21 0.53
C PRO A 98 7.20 0.16 0.14
N GLU A 99 8.44 0.32 0.60
CA GLU A 99 9.51 -0.64 0.33
C GLU A 99 9.20 -1.99 0.98
N ARG A 100 8.67 -1.98 2.22
CA ARG A 100 8.27 -3.21 2.89
C ARG A 100 7.09 -3.88 2.20
N TYR A 101 6.13 -3.11 1.72
CA TYR A 101 4.96 -3.60 1.00
C TYR A 101 5.36 -4.30 -0.31
N ASP A 102 6.33 -3.75 -1.05
CA ASP A 102 6.88 -4.38 -2.26
C ASP A 102 7.53 -5.73 -1.95
N VAL A 103 8.33 -5.80 -0.88
CA VAL A 103 8.96 -7.05 -0.42
C VAL A 103 7.91 -8.09 -0.03
N CYS A 104 6.91 -7.70 0.76
CA CYS A 104 5.84 -8.61 1.18
C CYS A 104 4.99 -9.07 -0.01
N SER A 105 4.71 -8.20 -0.98
CA SER A 105 3.97 -8.57 -2.20
C SER A 105 4.72 -9.62 -3.04
N ALA A 106 6.06 -9.50 -3.13
CA ALA A 106 6.89 -10.52 -3.77
C ALA A 106 6.84 -11.85 -3.00
N MET A 107 6.91 -11.81 -1.66
CA MET A 107 6.81 -13.00 -0.82
C MET A 107 5.44 -13.67 -0.92
N LEU A 108 4.35 -12.91 -0.97
CA LEU A 108 3.00 -13.44 -1.17
C LEU A 108 2.92 -14.21 -2.50
N SER A 109 3.53 -13.67 -3.56
CA SER A 109 3.56 -14.33 -4.87
C SER A 109 4.27 -15.70 -4.82
N GLU A 110 5.32 -15.82 -4.01
CA GLU A 110 6.04 -17.08 -3.77
C GLU A 110 5.30 -18.01 -2.80
N ALA A 111 4.55 -17.45 -1.84
CA ALA A 111 3.79 -18.18 -0.85
C ALA A 111 2.53 -18.86 -1.42
N ILE A 112 1.87 -18.25 -2.40
CA ILE A 112 0.64 -18.79 -3.03
C ILE A 112 0.78 -20.26 -3.47
N PRO A 113 1.74 -20.64 -4.34
CA PRO A 113 1.84 -22.03 -4.80
C PRO A 113 2.14 -23.01 -3.65
N VAL A 114 2.90 -22.58 -2.64
CA VAL A 114 3.22 -23.39 -1.46
C VAL A 114 1.96 -23.61 -0.61
N ALA A 115 1.23 -22.54 -0.31
CA ALA A 115 -0.01 -22.59 0.48
C ALA A 115 -1.12 -23.40 -0.20
N LEU A 116 -1.23 -23.34 -1.53
CA LEU A 116 -2.20 -24.14 -2.28
C LEU A 116 -1.95 -25.66 -2.14
N GLY A 117 -0.68 -26.06 -2.03
CA GLY A 117 -0.26 -27.44 -1.80
C GLY A 117 -0.32 -27.91 -0.34
N ALA A 118 -0.61 -27.00 0.60
CA ALA A 118 -0.62 -27.29 2.03
C ALA A 118 -1.99 -27.79 2.54
N ASP A 119 -2.16 -27.82 3.86
CA ASP A 119 -3.39 -28.22 4.53
C ASP A 119 -4.52 -27.17 4.38
N ALA A 120 -5.71 -27.52 4.90
CA ALA A 120 -6.88 -26.65 4.80
C ALA A 120 -6.72 -25.35 5.62
N ASP A 121 -6.03 -25.41 6.75
CA ASP A 121 -5.84 -24.27 7.64
C ASP A 121 -4.94 -23.23 6.97
N THR A 122 -3.83 -23.67 6.37
CA THR A 122 -2.93 -22.82 5.57
C THR A 122 -3.65 -22.17 4.39
N ARG A 123 -4.49 -22.93 3.68
CA ARG A 123 -5.30 -22.37 2.59
C ARG A 123 -6.29 -21.32 3.09
N SER A 124 -6.93 -21.55 4.23
CA SER A 124 -7.83 -20.57 4.84
C SER A 124 -7.08 -19.29 5.24
N MET A 125 -5.83 -19.38 5.70
CA MET A 125 -5.00 -18.20 5.96
C MET A 125 -4.66 -17.44 4.67
N LEU A 126 -4.30 -18.16 3.60
CA LEU A 126 -4.08 -17.54 2.30
C LEU A 126 -5.33 -16.80 1.80
N ASP A 127 -6.50 -17.44 1.87
CA ASP A 127 -7.76 -16.84 1.44
C ASP A 127 -8.06 -15.55 2.23
N ALA A 128 -7.84 -15.55 3.55
CA ALA A 128 -8.02 -14.36 4.37
C ALA A 128 -7.10 -13.20 3.94
N VAL A 129 -5.82 -13.47 3.65
CA VAL A 129 -4.88 -12.45 3.15
C VAL A 129 -5.31 -11.90 1.78
N LEU A 130 -5.76 -12.77 0.89
CA LEU A 130 -6.22 -12.36 -0.45
C LEU A 130 -7.53 -11.57 -0.39
N ASP A 131 -8.46 -11.95 0.48
CA ASP A 131 -9.74 -11.25 0.66
C ASP A 131 -9.54 -9.81 1.14
N VAL A 132 -8.67 -9.60 2.14
CA VAL A 132 -8.30 -8.27 2.62
C VAL A 132 -7.72 -7.42 1.50
N ARG A 133 -6.75 -7.96 0.75
CA ARG A 133 -6.11 -7.24 -0.35
C ARG A 133 -7.08 -6.90 -1.49
N ILE A 134 -7.98 -7.82 -1.82
CA ILE A 134 -9.02 -7.58 -2.83
C ILE A 134 -10.01 -6.52 -2.34
N ALA A 135 -10.36 -6.51 -1.05
CA ALA A 135 -11.23 -5.49 -0.47
C ALA A 135 -10.61 -4.09 -0.58
N HIS A 136 -9.33 -3.93 -0.23
CA HIS A 136 -8.61 -2.67 -0.37
C HIS A 136 -8.49 -2.23 -1.84
N GLU A 137 -8.16 -3.14 -2.76
CA GLU A 137 -8.11 -2.81 -4.20
C GLU A 137 -9.47 -2.36 -4.76
N ARG A 138 -10.58 -2.95 -4.28
CA ARG A 138 -11.94 -2.51 -4.63
C ARG A 138 -12.24 -1.13 -4.08
N GLU A 139 -11.78 -0.80 -2.88
CA GLU A 139 -11.97 0.55 -2.32
C GLU A 139 -11.14 1.60 -3.07
N ILE A 140 -9.92 1.26 -3.48
CA ILE A 140 -9.05 2.15 -4.25
C ILE A 140 -9.60 2.39 -5.66
N ARG A 141 -9.95 1.32 -6.38
CA ARG A 141 -10.29 1.36 -7.82
C ARG A 141 -11.78 1.45 -8.10
N GLY A 142 -12.64 1.20 -7.12
CA GLY A 142 -14.06 0.98 -7.30
C GLY A 142 -14.38 -0.44 -7.79
N ASP A 143 -15.67 -0.75 -7.94
CA ASP A 143 -16.13 -2.06 -8.43
C ASP A 143 -15.59 -2.36 -9.83
N VAL A 144 -14.72 -3.37 -9.92
CA VAL A 144 -14.29 -3.94 -11.21
C VAL A 144 -15.42 -4.82 -11.75
N LYS A 145 -16.31 -4.22 -12.55
CA LYS A 145 -17.23 -4.99 -13.39
C LYS A 145 -16.52 -5.36 -14.68
N LEU A 146 -16.27 -6.66 -14.87
CA LEU A 146 -15.98 -7.21 -16.19
C LEU A 146 -17.23 -6.98 -17.06
N VAL A 147 -17.19 -5.95 -17.90
CA VAL A 147 -18.16 -5.77 -18.98
C VAL A 147 -17.91 -6.92 -19.95
N ARG A 148 -18.85 -7.87 -20.01
CA ARG A 148 -18.90 -8.87 -21.07
C ARG A 148 -19.75 -8.28 -22.18
N ASP A 149 -19.12 -8.00 -23.32
CA ASP A 149 -19.81 -7.73 -24.58
C ASP A 149 -20.43 -9.03 -25.14
#